data_AF-A0A3D0ULG6-F1
#
_entry.id   AF-A0A3D0ULG6-F1
#
_cell.length_a   1.000
_cell.length_b   1.000
_cell.length_c   1.000
_cell.angle_alpha   90.00
_cell.angle_beta   90.00
_cell.angle_gamma   90.00
#
_symmetry.space_group_name_H-M   'P 1'
#
loop_
_entity.id
_entity.type
_entity.pdbx_description
1 polymer ?
#
loop_
_entity_poly.entity_id
_entity_poly.type
_entity_poly.pdbx_seq_one_letter_code
_entity_poly.pdbx_strand_id
1 'polypeptide(L)'
;MIRLTIKDPEQIVSFLTDEDRMLCFVAGCSINPANLGELLMATETYQQGITASIMVELMEFDKKLRNEGPSFIHEAISSAQAQKKTLEITFLVIDERTEREALVPRECELVVLDLAQHNIVATESLDIPFSDEVHIYNGQTRTDKTVTYILPQNWTIEPITK
;
A
#
# COMPACT_ATOMS: atom_id res chain seq x y z
N MET A 1 -2.61 -2.37 12.17
CA MET A 1 -1.53 -1.83 11.31
C MET A 1 -1.40 -2.77 10.12
N ILE A 2 -1.39 -2.22 8.92
CA ILE A 2 -1.49 -2.98 7.67
C ILE A 2 -0.29 -2.60 6.80
N ARG A 3 0.40 -3.58 6.24
CA ARG A 3 1.32 -3.40 5.12
C ARG A 3 0.47 -3.29 3.86
N LEU A 4 0.56 -2.18 3.15
CA LEU A 4 -0.04 -2.03 1.83
C LEU A 4 1.07 -2.08 0.79
N THR A 5 0.96 -3.02 -0.14
CA THR A 5 1.86 -3.18 -1.27
C THR A 5 1.10 -2.89 -2.55
N ILE A 6 1.61 -1.96 -3.35
CA ILE A 6 1.05 -1.61 -4.66
C ILE A 6 2.01 -2.15 -5.71
N LYS A 7 1.49 -2.98 -6.60
CA LYS A 7 2.20 -3.52 -7.75
C LYS A 7 1.59 -2.95 -9.01
N ASP A 8 2.41 -2.27 -9.79
CA ASP A 8 2.06 -1.84 -11.14
C ASP A 8 3.05 -2.43 -12.16
N PRO A 9 2.88 -2.18 -13.47
CA PRO A 9 3.77 -2.73 -14.49
C PRO A 9 5.23 -2.27 -14.41
N GLU A 10 5.50 -1.13 -13.75
CA GLU A 10 6.82 -0.50 -13.72
C GLU A 10 7.55 -0.75 -12.40
N GLN A 11 6.81 -0.89 -11.29
CA GLN A 11 7.38 -0.93 -9.95
C GLN A 11 6.47 -1.60 -8.92
N ILE A 12 7.07 -1.94 -7.78
CA ILE A 12 6.36 -2.38 -6.57
C ILE A 12 6.75 -1.46 -5.42
N VAL A 13 5.76 -0.87 -4.77
CA VAL A 13 5.92 0.02 -3.61
C VAL A 13 5.23 -0.60 -2.41
N SER A 14 5.84 -0.51 -1.23
CA SER A 14 5.30 -1.08 -0.01
C SER A 14 5.48 -0.13 1.18
N PHE A 15 4.40 0.08 1.94
CA PHE A 15 4.35 1.02 3.06
C PHE A 15 3.34 0.59 4.13
N LEU A 16 3.39 1.25 5.29
CA LEU A 16 2.43 1.00 6.37
C LEU A 16 1.24 1.94 6.29
N THR A 17 0.07 1.41 6.65
CA THR A 17 -1.19 2.13 6.70
C THR A 17 -2.06 1.64 7.87
N ASP A 18 -3.12 2.38 8.13
CA ASP A 18 -4.28 1.96 8.91
C ASP A 18 -5.42 1.50 7.99
N GLU A 19 -6.49 0.99 8.58
CA GLU A 19 -7.65 0.43 7.88
C GLU A 19 -8.40 1.49 7.07
N ASP A 20 -8.65 2.67 7.66
CA ASP A 20 -9.33 3.79 6.99
C ASP A 20 -8.59 4.23 5.72
N ARG A 21 -7.28 4.41 5.82
CA ARG A 21 -6.44 4.78 4.67
C ARG A 21 -6.31 3.64 3.66
N MET A 22 -6.22 2.40 4.11
CA MET A 22 -6.23 1.22 3.23
C MET A 22 -7.50 1.19 2.38
N LEU A 23 -8.66 1.40 3.00
CA LEU A 23 -9.94 1.47 2.27
C LEU A 23 -9.99 2.64 1.29
N CYS A 24 -9.34 3.78 1.56
CA CYS A 24 -9.21 4.85 0.57
C CYS A 24 -8.43 4.40 -0.67
N PHE A 25 -7.39 3.58 -0.52
CA PHE A 25 -6.68 3.00 -1.66
C PHE A 25 -7.54 1.99 -2.43
N VAL A 26 -8.27 1.14 -1.72
CA VAL A 26 -9.25 0.22 -2.34
C VAL A 26 -10.32 1.00 -3.11
N ALA A 27 -10.84 2.08 -2.55
CA ALA A 27 -11.75 2.98 -3.25
C ALA A 27 -11.09 3.63 -4.47
N GLY A 28 -9.80 3.98 -4.40
CA GLY A 28 -9.01 4.47 -5.53
C GLY A 28 -8.93 3.47 -6.69
N CYS A 29 -8.93 2.17 -6.42
CA CYS A 29 -9.01 1.13 -7.45
C CYS A 29 -10.32 1.18 -8.27
N SER A 30 -11.37 1.85 -7.76
CA SER A 30 -12.66 1.95 -8.47
C SER A 30 -12.59 2.64 -9.83
N ILE A 31 -11.56 3.45 -10.06
CA ILE A 31 -11.34 4.15 -11.34
C ILE A 31 -10.46 3.37 -12.33
N ASN A 32 -10.10 2.11 -12.02
CA ASN A 32 -9.14 1.30 -12.81
C ASN A 32 -7.79 2.00 -13.05
N PRO A 33 -7.04 2.36 -12.00
CA PRO A 33 -5.73 3.01 -12.17
C PRO A 33 -4.73 2.03 -12.80
N ALA A 34 -4.00 2.49 -13.81
CA ALA A 34 -3.01 1.66 -14.52
C ALA A 34 -1.65 1.61 -13.83
N ASN A 35 -1.35 2.57 -12.94
CA ASN A 35 -0.07 2.72 -12.26
C ASN A 35 -0.22 3.39 -10.89
N LEU A 36 0.86 3.39 -10.10
CA LEU A 36 0.90 4.02 -8.77
C LEU A 36 0.48 5.50 -8.83
N GLY A 37 0.92 6.25 -9.83
CA GLY A 37 0.60 7.67 -9.95
C GLY A 37 -0.91 7.91 -10.08
N GLU A 38 -1.57 7.15 -10.94
CA GLU A 38 -3.03 7.19 -11.10
C GLU A 38 -3.77 6.77 -9.83
N LEU A 39 -3.31 5.70 -9.16
CA LEU A 39 -3.90 5.26 -7.90
C LEU A 39 -3.76 6.33 -6.81
N LEU A 40 -2.59 6.97 -6.69
CA LEU A 40 -2.36 8.05 -5.72
C LEU A 40 -3.27 9.25 -6.00
N MET A 41 -3.38 9.67 -7.27
CA MET A 41 -4.29 10.75 -7.66
C MET A 41 -5.76 10.43 -7.37
N ALA A 42 -6.19 9.18 -7.60
CA ALA A 42 -7.53 8.74 -7.26
C ALA A 42 -7.75 8.75 -5.74
N THR A 43 -6.79 8.24 -4.98
CA THR A 43 -6.84 8.16 -3.52
C THR A 43 -6.85 9.55 -2.87
N GLU A 44 -6.18 10.54 -3.48
CA GLU A 44 -6.15 11.94 -3.05
C GLU A 44 -7.56 12.56 -2.94
N THR A 45 -8.53 12.05 -3.72
CA THR A 45 -9.92 12.50 -3.66
C THR A 45 -10.62 12.13 -2.34
N TYR A 46 -10.17 11.05 -1.70
CA TYR A 46 -10.67 10.57 -0.40
C TYR A 46 -9.76 10.99 0.74
N GLN A 47 -8.45 10.98 0.52
CA GLN A 47 -7.43 11.29 1.52
C GLN A 47 -6.51 12.39 1.00
N GLN A 48 -6.87 13.64 1.27
CA GLN A 48 -6.02 14.77 0.88
C GLN A 48 -4.64 14.68 1.56
N GLY A 49 -3.57 14.93 0.79
CA GLY A 49 -2.18 14.89 1.22
C GLY A 49 -1.52 13.52 1.13
N ILE A 50 -2.26 12.44 0.78
CA ILE A 50 -1.69 11.09 0.75
C ILE A 50 -0.59 10.95 -0.31
N THR A 51 -0.78 11.56 -1.47
CA THR A 51 0.18 11.52 -2.57
C THR A 51 1.49 12.16 -2.14
N ALA A 52 1.41 13.36 -1.56
CA ALA A 52 2.59 14.08 -1.08
C ALA A 52 3.32 13.30 0.02
N SER A 53 2.59 12.71 0.97
CA SER A 53 3.16 11.91 2.07
C SER A 53 3.97 10.73 1.55
N ILE A 54 3.38 9.91 0.66
CA ILE A 54 4.05 8.72 0.12
C ILE A 54 5.23 9.10 -0.75
N MET A 55 5.08 10.12 -1.60
CA MET A 55 6.16 10.58 -2.47
C MET A 55 7.37 11.10 -1.68
N VAL A 56 7.15 11.80 -0.55
CA VAL A 56 8.24 12.23 0.33
C VAL A 56 9.02 11.03 0.86
N GLU A 57 8.33 10.02 1.37
CA GLU A 57 8.99 8.82 1.89
C GLU A 57 9.74 8.03 0.81
N LEU A 58 9.16 7.91 -0.39
CA LEU A 58 9.82 7.27 -1.53
C LEU A 58 11.06 8.04 -1.99
N MET A 59 11.02 9.37 -1.99
CA MET A 59 12.18 10.21 -2.30
C MET A 59 13.29 10.05 -1.24
N GLU A 60 12.93 9.92 0.03
CA GLU A 60 13.90 9.65 1.10
C GLU A 60 14.55 8.27 0.96
N PHE A 61 13.75 7.25 0.64
CA PHE A 61 14.23 5.90 0.35
C PHE A 61 15.22 5.90 -0.83
N ASP A 62 14.82 6.48 -1.96
CA ASP A 62 15.63 6.58 -3.18
C ASP A 62 16.94 7.36 -2.95
N LYS A 63 16.88 8.44 -2.16
CA LYS A 63 18.09 9.16 -1.73
C LYS A 63 19.02 8.28 -0.90
N LYS A 64 18.51 7.53 0.07
CA LYS A 64 19.34 6.60 0.87
C LYS A 64 19.93 5.48 0.01
N LEU A 65 19.12 4.91 -0.88
CA LEU A 65 19.55 3.87 -1.81
C LEU A 65 20.71 4.32 -2.68
N ARG A 66 20.66 5.54 -3.24
CA ARG A 66 21.77 6.09 -4.04
C ARG A 66 23.04 6.35 -3.22
N ASN A 67 22.89 6.77 -1.96
CA ASN A 67 24.02 7.17 -1.13
C ASN A 67 24.72 5.98 -0.45
N GLU A 68 23.94 5.00 -0.01
CA GLU A 68 24.38 3.92 0.88
C GLU A 68 24.29 2.53 0.21
N GLY A 69 23.61 2.42 -0.93
CA GLY A 69 23.29 1.14 -1.56
C GLY A 69 22.13 0.41 -0.86
N PRO A 70 21.85 -0.86 -1.21
CA PRO A 70 20.73 -1.61 -0.64
C PRO A 70 20.95 -2.10 0.81
N SER A 71 22.15 -1.92 1.38
CA SER A 71 22.50 -2.42 2.72
C SER A 71 21.59 -1.87 3.81
N PHE A 72 21.22 -0.57 3.78
CA PHE A 72 20.39 0.02 4.83
C PHE A 72 19.03 -0.67 4.97
N ILE A 73 18.37 -0.98 3.84
CA ILE A 73 17.06 -1.64 3.84
C ILE A 73 17.20 -3.12 4.21
N HIS A 74 18.27 -3.76 3.77
CA HIS A 74 18.61 -5.14 4.15
C HIS A 74 18.84 -5.28 5.65
N GLU A 75 19.59 -4.37 6.26
CA GLU A 75 19.83 -4.33 7.70
C GLU A 75 18.55 -4.03 8.46
N ALA A 76 17.73 -3.09 7.97
CA ALA A 76 16.42 -2.79 8.56
C ALA A 76 15.50 -4.01 8.54
N ILE A 77 15.43 -4.74 7.41
CA ILE A 77 14.70 -6.01 7.30
C ILE A 77 15.22 -7.03 8.30
N SER A 78 16.54 -7.27 8.33
CA SER A 78 17.17 -8.20 9.30
C SER A 78 16.85 -7.84 10.75
N SER A 79 16.91 -6.55 11.08
CA SER A 79 16.65 -6.04 12.42
C SER A 79 15.18 -6.24 12.81
N ALA A 80 14.24 -5.91 11.91
CA ALA A 80 12.81 -6.12 12.13
C ALA A 80 12.48 -7.61 12.33
N GLN A 81 13.07 -8.51 11.53
CA GLN A 81 12.94 -9.96 11.67
C GLN A 81 13.47 -10.45 13.02
N ALA A 82 14.69 -10.05 13.39
CA ALA A 82 15.31 -10.48 14.64
C ALA A 82 14.50 -10.04 15.87
N GLN A 83 13.89 -8.85 15.78
CA GLN A 83 13.06 -8.29 16.85
C GLN A 83 11.61 -8.75 16.83
N LYS A 84 11.18 -9.53 15.82
CA LYS A 84 9.77 -9.86 15.57
C LYS A 84 8.90 -8.61 15.58
N LYS A 85 9.30 -7.63 14.76
CA LYS A 85 8.58 -6.38 14.56
C LYS A 85 8.28 -6.18 13.09
N THR A 86 7.30 -5.32 12.83
CA THR A 86 7.01 -4.87 11.48
C THR A 86 8.06 -3.86 11.01
N LEU A 87 8.43 -3.89 9.74
CA LEU A 87 9.38 -2.96 9.14
C LEU A 87 8.75 -1.58 8.91
N GLU A 88 9.03 -0.57 9.72
CA GLU A 88 8.32 0.73 9.61
C GLU A 88 8.71 1.62 8.41
N ILE A 89 9.51 1.09 7.47
CA ILE A 89 10.00 1.83 6.31
C ILE A 89 9.03 1.68 5.13
N THR A 90 8.83 2.76 4.40
CA THR A 90 8.28 2.78 3.04
C THR A 90 9.39 2.57 2.03
N PHE A 91 9.21 1.63 1.10
CA PHE A 91 10.27 1.23 0.19
C PHE A 91 9.77 0.84 -1.21
N LEU A 92 10.68 0.97 -2.17
CA LEU A 92 10.59 0.33 -3.49
C LEU A 92 11.20 -1.07 -3.39
N VAL A 93 10.57 -2.04 -4.07
CA VAL A 93 11.18 -3.35 -4.28
C VAL A 93 12.31 -3.20 -5.30
N ILE A 94 13.52 -3.59 -4.90
CA ILE A 94 14.75 -3.45 -5.68
C ILE A 94 15.47 -4.78 -5.90
N ASP A 95 15.08 -5.82 -5.17
CA ASP A 95 15.63 -7.17 -5.23
C ASP A 95 14.67 -8.20 -4.60
N GLU A 96 15.01 -9.49 -4.70
CA GLU A 96 14.23 -10.58 -4.13
C GLU A 96 14.00 -10.45 -2.61
N ARG A 97 14.91 -9.78 -1.89
CA ARG A 97 14.82 -9.65 -0.44
C ARG A 97 13.75 -8.64 -0.04
N THR A 98 13.74 -7.49 -0.71
CA THR A 98 12.68 -6.47 -0.55
C THR A 98 11.35 -6.95 -1.11
N GLU A 99 11.35 -7.76 -2.18
CA GLU A 99 10.13 -8.38 -2.70
C GLU A 99 9.48 -9.32 -1.68
N ARG A 100 10.28 -10.20 -1.06
CA ARG A 100 9.80 -11.10 -0.01
C ARG A 100 9.28 -10.34 1.21
N GLU A 101 9.86 -9.20 1.55
CA GLU A 101 9.34 -8.32 2.60
C GLU A 101 7.97 -7.75 2.24
N ALA A 102 7.79 -7.32 0.99
CA ALA A 102 6.56 -6.67 0.53
C ALA A 102 5.38 -7.64 0.37
N LEU A 103 5.64 -8.90 0.03
CA LEU A 103 4.61 -9.86 -0.39
C LEU A 103 4.30 -10.96 0.63
N VAL A 104 5.07 -11.09 1.71
CA VAL A 104 4.84 -12.12 2.74
C VAL A 104 4.32 -11.47 4.01
N PRO A 105 3.14 -11.87 4.53
CA PRO A 105 2.63 -11.38 5.80
C PRO A 105 3.62 -11.65 6.95
N ARG A 106 3.67 -10.75 7.93
CA ARG A 106 4.55 -10.88 9.12
C ARG A 106 3.78 -10.55 10.39
N GLU A 107 4.36 -9.68 11.23
CA GLU A 107 3.80 -9.17 12.48
C GLU A 107 2.76 -8.05 12.23
N CYS A 108 2.23 -7.97 11.00
CA CYS A 108 1.16 -7.09 10.59
C CYS A 108 0.32 -7.77 9.50
N GLU A 109 -0.88 -7.24 9.30
CA GLU A 109 -1.72 -7.58 8.16
C GLU A 109 -1.07 -7.15 6.85
N LEU A 110 -1.44 -7.77 5.73
CA LEU A 110 -0.92 -7.47 4.41
C LEU A 110 -2.06 -7.34 3.41
N VAL A 111 -2.01 -6.28 2.61
CA VAL A 111 -2.84 -6.06 1.43
C VAL A 111 -1.92 -5.81 0.24
N VAL A 112 -2.17 -6.50 -0.86
CA VAL A 112 -1.48 -6.31 -2.14
C VAL A 112 -2.50 -5.85 -3.17
N LEU A 113 -2.30 -4.66 -3.72
CA LEU A 113 -3.05 -4.12 -4.86
C LEU A 113 -2.23 -4.37 -6.13
N ASP A 114 -2.59 -5.39 -6.89
CA ASP A 114 -1.98 -5.66 -8.20
C ASP A 114 -2.79 -4.94 -9.28
N LEU A 115 -2.32 -3.75 -9.67
CA LEU A 115 -2.97 -2.90 -10.66
C LEU A 115 -2.89 -3.51 -12.06
N ALA A 116 -1.83 -4.27 -12.36
CA ALA A 116 -1.66 -4.91 -13.65
C ALA A 116 -2.66 -6.07 -13.85
N GLN A 117 -2.99 -6.80 -12.78
CA GLN A 117 -3.93 -7.91 -12.82
C GLN A 117 -5.34 -7.54 -12.36
N HIS A 118 -5.57 -6.32 -11.85
CA HIS A 118 -6.80 -5.93 -11.19
C HIS A 118 -7.18 -6.90 -10.06
N ASN A 119 -6.22 -7.20 -9.19
CA ASN A 119 -6.43 -8.12 -8.07
C ASN A 119 -6.06 -7.44 -6.75
N ILE A 120 -6.87 -7.69 -5.73
CA ILE A 120 -6.60 -7.31 -4.35
C ILE A 120 -6.41 -8.59 -3.56
N VAL A 121 -5.20 -8.82 -3.06
CA VAL A 121 -4.90 -9.97 -2.20
C VAL A 121 -4.71 -9.48 -0.77
N ALA A 122 -5.47 -10.01 0.19
CA ALA A 122 -5.43 -9.55 1.58
C ALA A 122 -5.36 -10.70 2.58
N THR A 123 -4.79 -10.45 3.75
CA THR A 123 -4.87 -11.40 4.87
C THR A 123 -6.32 -11.68 5.25
N GLU A 124 -6.63 -12.93 5.64
CA GLU A 124 -8.00 -13.40 5.89
C GLU A 124 -8.76 -12.61 6.99
N SER A 125 -8.04 -11.95 7.89
CA SER A 125 -8.60 -11.11 8.96
C SER A 125 -9.08 -9.74 8.47
N LEU A 126 -8.70 -9.32 7.26
CA LEU A 126 -9.17 -8.07 6.65
C LEU A 126 -10.38 -8.36 5.76
N ASP A 127 -11.52 -7.77 6.11
CA ASP A 127 -12.70 -7.76 5.25
C ASP A 127 -12.58 -6.61 4.26
N ILE A 128 -12.25 -6.92 3.01
CA ILE A 128 -12.19 -5.93 1.92
C ILE A 128 -13.41 -6.15 1.02
N PRO A 129 -14.44 -5.27 1.13
CA PRO A 129 -15.63 -5.40 0.32
C PRO A 129 -15.41 -4.91 -1.12
N PHE A 130 -16.20 -5.45 -2.05
CA PHE A 130 -16.20 -5.01 -3.46
C PHE A 130 -16.86 -3.63 -3.64
N SER A 131 -17.66 -3.21 -2.67
CA SER A 131 -18.31 -1.90 -2.62
C SER A 131 -18.58 -1.54 -1.16
N ASP A 132 -18.24 -0.32 -0.77
CA ASP A 132 -18.50 0.21 0.57
C ASP A 132 -18.42 1.74 0.56
N GLU A 133 -18.63 2.37 1.71
CA GLU A 133 -18.44 3.79 1.94
C GLU A 133 -17.07 4.08 2.57
N VAL A 134 -16.34 5.04 1.98
CA VAL A 134 -15.12 5.58 2.58
C VAL A 134 -15.33 6.98 3.08
N HIS A 135 -14.69 7.31 4.21
CA HIS A 135 -14.69 8.67 4.74
C HIS A 135 -13.74 9.57 3.96
N ILE A 136 -14.13 10.82 3.75
CA ILE A 136 -13.23 11.84 3.20
C ILE A 136 -12.41 12.46 4.34
N TYR A 137 -11.11 12.62 4.12
CA TYR A 137 -10.17 13.31 5.00
C TYR A 137 -9.61 14.54 4.29
N ASN A 138 -9.62 15.67 4.99
CA ASN A 138 -9.10 16.96 4.49
C ASN A 138 -7.58 17.15 4.75
N GLY A 139 -6.85 16.04 4.91
CA GLY A 139 -5.43 16.02 5.24
C GLY A 139 -5.06 16.30 6.70
N GLN A 140 -6.00 16.79 7.52
CA GLN A 140 -5.80 17.00 8.95
C GLN A 140 -6.72 16.14 9.80
N THR A 141 -7.96 15.96 9.35
CA THR A 141 -9.03 15.32 10.12
C THR A 141 -9.98 14.56 9.21
N ARG A 142 -10.58 13.51 9.76
CA ARG A 142 -11.75 12.84 9.18
C ARG A 142 -12.90 13.84 9.09
N THR A 143 -13.57 13.87 7.95
CA THR A 143 -14.79 14.66 7.78
C THR A 143 -16.03 13.78 7.97
N ASP A 144 -17.19 14.40 8.20
CA ASP A 144 -18.47 13.69 8.28
C ASP A 144 -18.98 13.23 6.89
N LYS A 145 -18.23 13.49 5.81
CA LYS A 145 -18.61 13.10 4.46
C LYS A 145 -18.11 11.69 4.16
N THR A 146 -18.98 10.89 3.55
CA THR A 146 -18.64 9.60 2.96
C THR A 146 -18.84 9.63 1.45
N VAL A 147 -18.14 8.74 0.75
CA VAL A 147 -18.34 8.46 -0.67
C VAL A 147 -18.40 6.95 -0.84
N THR A 148 -19.43 6.47 -1.54
CA THR A 148 -19.51 5.07 -1.93
C THR A 148 -18.56 4.79 -3.09
N TYR A 149 -17.77 3.73 -2.98
CA TYR A 149 -17.03 3.16 -4.10
C TYR A 149 -17.64 1.83 -4.53
N ILE A 150 -17.41 1.48 -5.79
CA ILE A 150 -17.73 0.16 -6.35
C ILE A 150 -16.55 -0.25 -7.20
N LEU A 151 -15.92 -1.38 -6.91
CA LEU A 151 -14.86 -1.90 -7.75
C LEU A 151 -15.43 -2.32 -9.13
N PRO A 152 -14.72 -2.07 -10.23
CA PRO A 152 -15.10 -2.54 -11.55
C PRO A 152 -15.13 -4.07 -11.61
N GLN A 153 -16.00 -4.65 -12.45
CA GLN A 153 -16.22 -6.10 -12.53
C GLN A 153 -14.97 -6.93 -12.91
N ASN A 154 -13.96 -6.30 -13.50
CA ASN A 154 -12.67 -6.93 -13.80
C ASN A 154 -11.76 -7.07 -12.56
N TRP A 155 -12.10 -6.45 -11.43
CA TRP A 155 -11.38 -6.64 -10.19
C TRP A 155 -11.74 -7.94 -9.51
N THR A 156 -10.76 -8.51 -8.82
CA THR A 156 -10.93 -9.67 -7.94
C THR A 156 -10.39 -9.36 -6.56
N ILE A 157 -10.95 -10.02 -5.54
CA ILE A 157 -10.50 -9.93 -4.16
C ILE A 157 -10.27 -11.36 -3.67
N GLU A 158 -9.05 -11.65 -3.24
CA GLU A 158 -8.63 -13.00 -2.86
C GLU A 158 -7.94 -12.98 -1.48
N PRO A 159 -8.12 -14.02 -0.65
CA PRO A 159 -7.33 -14.16 0.56
C PRO A 159 -5.89 -14.55 0.20
N ILE A 160 -4.91 -14.06 0.96
CA ILE A 160 -3.52 -14.55 0.91
C ILE A 160 -3.56 -16.00 1.34
N THR A 161 -3.31 -16.91 0.41
CA THR A 161 -3.25 -18.35 0.71
C THR A 161 -1.93 -18.64 1.41
N LYS A 162 -1.99 -19.22 2.62
CA LYS A 162 -0.81 -19.57 3.43
C LYS A 162 0.02 -20.69 2.81
#